data_AF-A0A497Q8B8-F1
#
_entry.id   AF-A0A497Q8B8-F1
#
_cell.length_a   1.000
_cell.length_b   1.000
_cell.length_c   1.000
_cell.angle_alpha   90.00
_cell.angle_beta   90.00
_cell.angle_gamma   90.00
#
_symmetry.space_group_name_H-M   'P 1'
#
loop_
_entity.id
_entity.type
_entity.pdbx_description
1 polymer ?
#
loop_
_entity_poly.entity_id
_entity_poly.type
_entity_poly.pdbx_seq_one_letter_code
_entity_poly.pdbx_strand_id
1 'polypeptide(L)'
;MEQPKEKSKESQRRTLQERIEAIFDLIDNEEDVFPKSRLKLIGLNPRTAEKWLKLIEYIQNQPKIRLIQTSHNTLIEKVEGKYQALMRKMAIDNRVPFEQRLQYVTDYLKSLYSRERLLDYERIDGS
;
A
#
# COMPACT_ATOMS: atom_id res chain seq x y z
N MET A 1 30.13 -9.66 -41.19
CA MET A 1 28.82 -9.48 -40.55
C MET A 1 29.07 -9.35 -39.06
N GLU A 2 29.19 -8.11 -38.58
CA GLU A 2 29.37 -7.82 -37.16
C GLU A 2 28.04 -8.05 -36.44
N GLN A 3 28.07 -8.83 -35.37
CA GLN A 3 26.92 -9.01 -34.48
C GLN A 3 26.61 -7.66 -33.80
N PRO A 4 25.34 -7.24 -33.72
CA PRO A 4 25.00 -6.02 -32.99
C PRO A 4 25.23 -6.27 -31.50
N LYS A 5 26.16 -5.49 -30.92
CA LYS A 5 26.39 -5.38 -29.48
C LYS A 5 25.05 -5.12 -28.79
N GLU A 6 24.64 -6.09 -27.97
CA GLU A 6 23.58 -5.94 -26.99
C GLU A 6 23.91 -4.71 -26.14
N LYS A 7 23.13 -3.63 -26.32
CA LYS A 7 23.26 -2.42 -25.52
C LYS A 7 23.09 -2.82 -24.06
N SER A 8 24.19 -2.81 -23.30
CA SER A 8 24.15 -2.83 -21.86
C SER A 8 23.13 -1.75 -21.43
N LYS A 9 22.04 -2.16 -20.79
CA LYS A 9 21.14 -1.21 -20.12
C LYS A 9 21.99 -0.48 -19.09
N GLU A 10 22.48 0.71 -19.46
CA GLU A 10 23.11 1.64 -18.54
C GLU A 10 22.21 1.73 -17.31
N SER A 11 22.83 1.50 -16.16
CA SER A 11 22.20 1.59 -14.84
C SER A 11 21.75 3.03 -14.59
N GLN A 12 20.68 3.47 -15.26
CA GLN A 12 19.99 4.69 -14.88
C GLN A 12 19.56 4.53 -13.43
N ARG A 13 20.01 5.48 -12.60
CA ARG A 13 19.70 5.50 -11.18
C ARG A 13 18.21 5.76 -11.02
N ARG A 14 17.44 4.70 -10.79
CA ARG A 14 16.00 4.80 -10.60
C ARG A 14 15.65 5.80 -9.50
N THR A 15 14.60 6.58 -9.73
CA THR A 15 13.96 7.40 -8.70
C THR A 15 13.33 6.51 -7.62
N LEU A 16 12.91 7.11 -6.49
CA LEU A 16 12.20 6.36 -5.46
C LEU A 16 10.86 5.81 -5.97
N GLN A 17 10.16 6.58 -6.80
CA GLN A 17 8.88 6.20 -7.39
C GLN A 17 9.04 5.01 -8.34
N GLU A 18 9.95 5.11 -9.32
CA GLU A 18 10.24 4.02 -10.28
C GLU A 18 10.68 2.73 -9.58
N ARG A 19 11.33 2.87 -8.42
CA ARG A 19 11.73 1.71 -7.61
C ARG A 19 10.54 1.05 -6.93
N ILE A 20 9.60 1.83 -6.40
CA ILE A 20 8.37 1.32 -5.79
C ILE A 20 7.49 0.65 -6.85
N GLU A 21 7.30 1.30 -8.00
CA GLU A 21 6.57 0.75 -9.15
C GLU A 21 7.16 -0.61 -9.56
N ALA A 22 8.47 -0.67 -9.79
CA ALA A 22 9.12 -1.93 -10.14
C ALA A 22 9.00 -3.04 -9.08
N ILE A 23 8.90 -2.69 -7.79
CA ILE A 23 8.67 -3.67 -6.72
C ILE A 23 7.27 -4.26 -6.84
N PHE A 24 6.25 -3.41 -6.99
CA PHE A 24 4.87 -3.86 -7.09
C PHE A 24 4.59 -4.56 -8.43
N ASP A 25 5.15 -4.09 -9.54
CA ASP A 25 5.08 -4.79 -10.82
C ASP A 25 5.65 -6.21 -10.71
N LEU A 26 6.76 -6.40 -9.98
CA LEU A 26 7.30 -7.74 -9.75
C LEU A 26 6.36 -8.59 -8.89
N ILE A 27 5.79 -8.01 -7.82
CA ILE A 27 4.86 -8.72 -6.93
C ILE A 27 3.61 -9.17 -7.69
N ASP A 28 3.04 -8.30 -8.52
CA ASP A 28 1.80 -8.59 -9.27
C ASP A 28 1.99 -9.64 -10.36
N ASN A 29 3.22 -9.81 -10.87
CA ASN A 29 3.57 -10.83 -11.87
C ASN A 29 3.96 -12.19 -11.26
N GLU A 30 4.11 -12.29 -9.94
CA GLU A 30 4.41 -13.56 -9.26
C GLU A 30 3.10 -14.17 -8.73
N GLU A 31 2.78 -15.39 -9.16
CA GLU A 31 1.48 -16.04 -8.85
C GLU A 31 1.33 -16.48 -7.39
N ASP A 32 2.45 -16.68 -6.68
CA ASP A 32 2.51 -17.30 -5.36
C ASP A 32 3.62 -16.70 -4.49
N VAL A 33 3.75 -17.18 -3.24
CA VAL A 33 4.82 -16.78 -2.33
C VAL A 33 6.19 -17.04 -2.94
N PHE A 34 6.99 -15.97 -3.10
CA PHE A 34 8.31 -16.04 -3.72
C PHE A 34 9.42 -15.53 -2.80
N PRO A 35 10.67 -16.00 -2.98
CA PRO A 35 11.78 -15.56 -2.15
C PRO A 35 12.20 -14.13 -2.50
N LYS A 36 12.50 -13.31 -1.48
CA LYS A 36 12.98 -11.92 -1.65
C LYS A 36 14.20 -11.77 -2.57
N SER A 37 14.96 -12.84 -2.79
CA SER A 37 16.06 -12.86 -3.75
C SER A 37 15.62 -12.53 -5.19
N ARG A 38 14.35 -12.74 -5.54
CA ARG A 38 13.73 -12.36 -6.82
C ARG A 38 13.80 -10.86 -7.09
N LEU A 39 13.83 -10.02 -6.05
CA LEU A 39 13.98 -8.56 -6.18
C LEU A 39 15.32 -8.15 -6.82
N LYS A 40 16.30 -9.07 -6.92
CA LYS A 40 17.51 -8.85 -7.72
C LYS A 40 17.21 -8.65 -9.21
N LEU A 41 16.12 -9.24 -9.74
CA LEU A 41 15.71 -9.09 -11.14
C LEU A 41 15.38 -7.63 -11.49
N ILE A 42 14.90 -6.87 -10.51
CA ILE A 42 14.62 -5.44 -10.63
C ILE A 42 15.78 -4.57 -10.12
N GLY A 43 16.96 -5.15 -9.88
CA GLY A 43 18.17 -4.43 -9.49
C GLY A 43 18.26 -4.06 -8.00
N LEU A 44 17.44 -4.66 -7.13
CA LEU A 44 17.54 -4.44 -5.68
C LEU A 44 18.53 -5.42 -5.05
N ASN A 45 19.51 -4.88 -4.32
CA ASN A 45 20.37 -5.71 -3.48
C ASN A 45 19.57 -6.28 -2.28
N PRO A 46 20.01 -7.41 -1.67
CA PRO A 46 19.24 -8.08 -0.61
C PRO A 46 18.96 -7.23 0.64
N ARG A 47 19.91 -6.37 1.04
CA ARG A 47 19.74 -5.51 2.24
C ARG A 47 18.72 -4.40 1.99
N THR A 48 18.75 -3.81 0.79
CA THR A 48 17.82 -2.76 0.38
C THR A 48 16.43 -3.33 0.13
N ALA A 49 16.34 -4.51 -0.49
CA ALA A 49 15.09 -5.26 -0.64
C ALA A 49 14.40 -5.48 0.72
N GLU A 50 15.14 -5.99 1.71
CA GLU A 50 14.61 -6.19 3.07
C GLU A 50 14.03 -4.89 3.68
N LYS A 51 14.76 -3.77 3.55
CA LYS A 51 14.30 -2.48 4.08
C LYS A 51 13.01 -2.01 3.40
N TRP A 52 12.91 -2.17 2.08
CA TRP A 52 11.71 -1.83 1.34
C TRP A 52 10.53 -2.69 1.74
N LEU A 53 10.72 -4.01 1.83
CA LEU A 53 9.66 -4.93 2.23
C LEU A 53 9.14 -4.61 3.64
N LYS A 54 10.03 -4.34 4.61
CA LYS A 54 9.62 -3.91 5.96
C LYS A 54 8.88 -2.58 5.97
N LEU A 55 9.28 -1.63 5.12
CA LEU A 55 8.59 -0.36 5.00
C LEU A 55 7.19 -0.53 4.40
N ILE A 56 7.07 -1.34 3.35
CA ILE A 56 5.79 -1.68 2.72
C ILE A 56 4.88 -2.36 3.74
N GLU A 57 5.38 -3.37 4.46
CA GLU A 57 4.64 -4.06 5.53
C GLU A 57 4.17 -3.08 6.60
N TYR A 58 5.05 -2.18 7.05
CA TYR A 58 4.69 -1.15 8.02
C TYR A 58 3.54 -0.26 7.50
N ILE A 59 3.64 0.23 6.26
CA ILE A 59 2.64 1.08 5.60
C ILE A 59 1.29 0.36 5.45
N GLN A 60 1.29 -0.90 4.99
CA GLN A 60 0.07 -1.70 4.81
C GLN A 60 -0.72 -1.88 6.12
N ASN A 61 0.00 -1.88 7.25
CA ASN A 61 -0.54 -1.98 8.60
C ASN A 61 -0.96 -0.63 9.22
N GLN A 62 -0.78 0.50 8.53
CA GLN A 62 -1.24 1.82 9.01
C GLN A 62 -2.68 2.12 8.55
N PRO A 63 -3.39 3.04 9.24
CA PRO A 63 -4.63 3.59 8.73
C PRO A 63 -4.42 4.30 7.38
N LYS A 64 -5.37 4.13 6.46
CA LYS A 64 -5.35 4.80 5.16
C LYS A 64 -5.37 6.32 5.30
N ILE A 65 -4.52 6.96 4.50
CA ILE A 65 -4.48 8.41 4.33
C ILE A 65 -4.75 8.78 2.87
N ARG A 66 -5.20 10.02 2.65
CA ARG A 66 -5.31 10.65 1.35
C ARG A 66 -4.50 11.95 1.38
N LEU A 67 -3.75 12.19 0.33
CA LEU A 67 -3.04 13.45 0.13
C LEU A 67 -3.94 14.37 -0.70
N ILE A 68 -4.16 15.60 -0.22
CA ILE A 68 -4.92 16.63 -0.92
C ILE A 68 -3.93 17.73 -1.29
N GLN A 69 -3.61 17.83 -2.57
CA GLN A 69 -2.70 18.85 -3.09
C GLN A 69 -3.48 20.13 -3.40
N THR A 70 -3.00 21.26 -2.91
CA THR A 70 -3.46 22.59 -3.27
C THR A 70 -2.36 23.34 -4.01
N SER A 71 -2.63 24.55 -4.50
CA SER A 71 -1.62 25.38 -5.17
C SER A 71 -0.40 25.70 -4.31
N HIS A 72 -0.56 25.72 -2.98
CA HIS A 72 0.48 26.16 -2.06
C HIS A 72 0.90 25.11 -1.05
N ASN A 73 0.07 24.08 -0.79
CA ASN A 73 0.29 23.14 0.29
C ASN A 73 -0.12 21.71 -0.09
N THR A 74 0.39 20.74 0.65
CA THR A 74 -0.13 19.37 0.66
C THR A 74 -0.74 19.09 2.01
N LEU A 75 -2.05 18.79 2.03
CA LEU A 75 -2.77 18.38 3.24
C LEU A 75 -2.83 16.86 3.32
N ILE A 76 -2.86 16.35 4.55
CA ILE A 76 -2.98 14.92 4.84
C ILE A 76 -4.33 14.68 5.50
N GLU A 77 -5.21 13.98 4.80
CA GLU A 77 -6.49 13.53 5.33
C GLU A 77 -6.36 12.09 5.83
N LYS A 78 -6.77 11.83 7.08
CA LYS A 78 -6.93 10.46 7.58
C LYS A 78 -8.26 9.92 7.08
N VAL A 79 -8.25 9.06 6.06
CA VAL A 79 -9.48 8.44 5.53
C VAL A 79 -9.99 7.36 6.48
N GLU A 80 -9.08 6.75 7.24
CA GLU A 80 -9.38 5.65 8.13
C GLU A 80 -8.92 5.96 9.58
N GLY A 81 -9.72 5.54 10.56
CA GLY A 81 -9.39 5.58 11.98
C GLY A 81 -8.72 4.29 12.45
N LYS A 82 -8.20 4.27 13.68
CA LYS A 82 -7.51 3.09 14.24
C LYS A 82 -8.41 1.86 14.32
N TYR A 83 -9.66 2.03 14.72
CA TYR A 83 -10.65 0.95 14.79
C TYR A 83 -10.94 0.37 13.40
N GLN A 84 -11.18 1.24 12.42
CA GLN A 84 -11.40 0.86 11.02
C GLN A 84 -10.19 0.06 10.47
N ALA A 85 -8.97 0.56 10.68
CA ALA A 85 -7.75 -0.13 10.26
C ALA A 85 -7.61 -1.53 10.91
N LEU A 86 -7.96 -1.66 12.20
CA LEU A 86 -7.98 -2.95 12.88
C LEU A 86 -8.99 -3.90 12.26
N MET A 87 -10.23 -3.47 12.03
CA MET A 87 -11.27 -4.33 11.42
C MET A 87 -10.85 -4.81 10.03
N ARG A 88 -10.28 -3.91 9.20
CA ARG A 88 -9.72 -4.27 7.89
C ARG A 88 -8.62 -5.32 8.00
N LYS A 89 -7.72 -5.19 8.98
CA LYS A 89 -6.64 -6.16 9.22
C LYS A 89 -7.21 -7.53 9.59
N MET A 90 -8.18 -7.58 10.50
CA MET A 90 -8.80 -8.83 10.93
C MET A 90 -9.62 -9.49 9.82
N ALA A 91 -10.26 -8.69 8.96
CA ALA A 91 -11.06 -9.17 7.84
C ALA A 91 -10.26 -9.97 6.78
N ILE A 92 -8.96 -9.71 6.64
CA ILE A 92 -8.09 -10.39 5.66
C ILE A 92 -7.16 -11.44 6.29
N ASP A 93 -7.18 -11.58 7.63
CA ASP A 93 -6.32 -12.53 8.32
C ASP A 93 -6.88 -13.97 8.20
N ASN A 94 -6.29 -14.77 7.33
CA ASN A 94 -6.71 -16.16 7.09
C ASN A 94 -6.58 -17.09 8.31
N ARG A 95 -5.98 -16.64 9.42
CA ARG A 95 -5.98 -17.37 10.71
C ARG A 95 -7.30 -17.24 11.45
N VAL A 96 -8.14 -16.27 11.06
CA VAL A 96 -9.47 -16.02 11.62
C VAL A 96 -10.52 -16.81 10.82
N PRO A 97 -11.48 -17.48 11.48
CA PRO A 97 -12.60 -18.15 10.82
C PRO A 97 -13.34 -17.24 9.85
N PHE A 98 -13.82 -17.78 8.73
CA PHE A 98 -14.43 -17.00 7.67
C PHE A 98 -15.63 -16.17 8.15
N GLU A 99 -16.48 -16.75 9.00
CA GLU A 99 -17.65 -16.10 9.57
C GLU A 99 -17.26 -14.87 10.40
N GLN A 100 -16.17 -14.97 11.18
CA GLN A 100 -15.64 -13.84 11.95
C GLN A 100 -15.03 -12.77 11.03
N ARG A 101 -14.33 -13.16 9.97
CA ARG A 101 -13.83 -12.21 8.96
C ARG A 101 -14.96 -11.45 8.29
N LEU A 102 -16.05 -12.12 7.94
CA LEU A 102 -17.25 -11.49 7.37
C LEU A 102 -17.87 -10.48 8.34
N GLN A 103 -17.90 -10.80 9.64
CA GLN A 103 -18.32 -9.86 10.68
C GLN A 103 -17.41 -8.63 10.72
N TYR A 104 -16.09 -8.80 10.69
CA TYR A 104 -15.15 -7.68 10.69
C TYR A 104 -15.28 -6.78 9.44
N VAL A 105 -15.55 -7.35 8.26
CA VAL A 105 -15.89 -6.56 7.05
C VAL A 105 -17.16 -5.74 7.29
N THR A 106 -18.18 -6.36 7.87
CA THR A 106 -19.46 -5.68 8.16
C THR A 106 -19.27 -4.53 9.16
N ASP A 107 -18.50 -4.76 10.22
CA ASP A 107 -18.20 -3.75 11.25
C ASP A 107 -17.34 -2.62 10.67
N TYR A 108 -16.39 -2.95 9.79
CA TYR A 108 -15.62 -1.97 9.04
C TYR A 108 -16.53 -1.02 8.25
N LEU A 109 -17.43 -1.56 7.42
CA LEU A 109 -18.34 -0.76 6.59
C LEU A 109 -19.31 0.07 7.44
N LYS A 110 -19.89 -0.51 8.50
CA LYS A 110 -20.75 0.23 9.44
C LYS A 110 -20.01 1.40 10.07
N SER A 111 -18.78 1.19 10.49
CA SER A 111 -17.97 2.25 11.11
C SER A 111 -17.55 3.34 10.14
N LEU A 112 -17.35 3.03 8.85
CA LEU A 112 -17.13 4.03 7.81
C LEU A 112 -18.39 4.88 7.59
N TYR A 113 -19.55 4.23 7.43
CA TYR A 113 -20.83 4.90 7.27
C TYR A 113 -21.14 5.85 8.43
N SER A 114 -20.99 5.40 9.68
CA SER A 114 -21.21 6.25 10.85
C SER A 114 -20.28 7.46 10.88
N ARG A 115 -19.03 7.29 10.43
CA ARG A 115 -18.07 8.38 10.36
C ARG A 115 -18.46 9.41 9.29
N GLU A 116 -18.84 8.97 8.10
CA GLU A 116 -19.29 9.86 7.02
C GLU A 116 -20.50 10.68 7.46
N ARG A 117 -21.50 10.02 8.08
CA ARG A 117 -22.67 10.68 8.66
C ARG A 117 -22.30 11.77 9.67
N LEU A 118 -21.40 11.48 10.61
CA LEU A 118 -20.97 12.46 11.62
C LEU A 118 -20.25 13.65 11.00
N LEU A 119 -19.37 13.42 10.03
CA LEU A 119 -18.66 14.50 9.33
C LEU A 119 -19.61 15.39 8.53
N ASP A 120 -20.65 14.80 7.92
CA ASP A 120 -21.69 15.58 7.22
C ASP A 120 -22.50 16.45 8.19
N TYR A 121 -22.83 15.95 9.38
CA TYR A 121 -23.46 16.77 10.43
C TYR A 121 -22.57 17.94 10.87
N GLU A 122 -21.29 17.70 11.15
CA GLU A 122 -20.35 18.76 11.56
C GLU A 122 -20.17 19.84 10.49
N ARG A 123 -20.31 19.50 9.20
CA ARG A 123 -20.25 20.47 8.10
C ARG A 123 -21.52 21.32 8.00
N ILE A 124 -22.68 20.77 8.34
CA ILE A 124 -23.96 21.48 8.30
C ILE A 124 -24.08 22.44 9.50
N ASP A 125 -23.70 21.99 10.70
CA ASP A 125 -23.83 22.81 11.92
C ASP A 125 -22.68 23.83 12.11
N GLY A 126 -21.59 23.68 11.34
CA GLY A 126 -20.45 24.59 11.33
C GLY A 126 -20.45 25.63 10.20
N SER A 127 -21.53 25.72 9.41
CA SER A 127 -21.69 26.67 8.29
C SER A 127 -22.67 27.80 8.61
#